data_AF-A0A2K5LDE9-F1
#
_entry.id   AF-A0A2K5LDE9-F1
#
_cell.length_a   1.000
_cell.length_b   1.000
_cell.length_c   1.000
_cell.angle_alpha   90.00
_cell.angle_beta   90.00
_cell.angle_gamma   90.00
#
_symmetry.space_group_name_H-M   'P 1'
#
loop_
_entity.id
_entity.type
_entity.pdbx_description
1 polymer ?
#
loop_
_entity_poly.entity_id
_entity_poly.type
_entity_poly.pdbx_seq_one_letter_code
_entity_poly.pdbx_strand_id
1 'polypeptide(L)'
;MLGSRAVMLLLLLSWTAQGRAVPGGSSPAWAQCQQLSQKLCTLAWSAHPLVGHMDLREEGDEETTNDVPHIQCGDGCDPQGLRDNSQFCLQRIRQGLIFYEKLLGSDIFTGEPSLLPDSPVGQLHASLLGLSQLLQPEGHHWETQQIPSPSPSQPWQRLLLRFKILRSLQAFVAVAARVFAHGAATLSP
;
A
#
# COMPACT_ATOMS: atom_id res chain seq x y z
N MET A 1 56.62 14.34 -17.27
CA MET A 1 55.33 13.86 -17.81
C MET A 1 54.71 12.70 -16.99
N LEU A 2 54.92 12.64 -15.66
CA LEU A 2 54.35 11.60 -14.78
C LEU A 2 53.26 12.12 -13.82
N GLY A 3 53.20 13.44 -13.56
CA GLY A 3 52.24 14.03 -12.62
C GLY A 3 50.79 14.06 -13.12
N SER A 4 50.57 14.27 -14.42
CA SER A 4 49.20 14.37 -14.96
C SER A 4 48.44 13.03 -15.02
N ARG A 5 49.14 11.89 -15.10
CA ARG A 5 48.50 10.57 -15.14
C ARG A 5 48.03 10.11 -13.77
N ALA A 6 48.76 10.48 -12.71
CA ALA A 6 48.37 10.16 -11.33
C ALA A 6 47.12 10.94 -10.88
N VAL A 7 47.00 12.21 -11.30
CA VAL A 7 45.82 13.05 -10.99
C VAL A 7 44.57 12.53 -11.72
N MET A 8 44.70 12.07 -12.98
CA MET A 8 43.59 11.46 -13.73
C MET A 8 43.11 10.13 -13.13
N LEU A 9 44.01 9.31 -12.60
CA LEU A 9 43.65 8.04 -11.95
C LEU A 9 42.95 8.26 -10.59
N LEU A 10 43.35 9.29 -9.82
CA LEU A 10 42.68 9.66 -8.57
C LEU A 10 41.27 10.22 -8.79
N LEU A 11 41.05 10.98 -9.88
CA LEU A 11 39.73 11.50 -10.27
C LEU A 11 38.77 10.39 -10.74
N LEU A 12 39.29 9.34 -11.38
CA LEU A 12 38.48 8.20 -11.85
C LEU A 12 38.03 7.28 -10.70
N LEU A 13 38.81 7.17 -9.62
CA LEU A 13 38.46 6.37 -8.44
C LEU A 13 37.39 7.03 -7.56
N SER A 14 37.26 8.37 -7.58
CA SER A 14 36.20 9.08 -6.86
C SER A 14 34.80 8.88 -7.45
N TRP A 15 34.69 8.45 -8.72
CA TRP A 15 33.38 8.23 -9.36
C TRP A 15 32.78 6.84 -9.11
N THR A 16 33.58 5.85 -8.72
CA THR A 16 33.06 4.52 -8.39
C THR A 16 32.57 4.39 -6.94
N ALA A 17 32.76 5.43 -6.12
CA ALA A 17 32.35 5.47 -4.72
C ALA A 17 31.11 6.35 -4.46
N GLN A 18 30.38 6.75 -5.50
CA GLN A 18 29.02 7.24 -5.34
C GLN A 18 28.13 6.02 -5.05
N GLY A 19 28.16 5.55 -3.80
CA GLY A 19 27.11 4.68 -3.27
C GLY A 19 25.77 5.30 -3.65
N ARG A 20 24.88 4.48 -4.24
CA ARG A 20 23.54 4.89 -4.67
C ARG A 20 22.93 5.83 -3.62
N ALA A 21 22.95 7.12 -3.90
CA ALA A 21 22.21 8.08 -3.11
C ALA A 21 20.74 7.78 -3.39
N VAL A 22 20.10 7.11 -2.42
CA VAL A 22 18.66 6.88 -2.43
C VAL A 22 18.00 8.26 -2.48
N PRO A 23 17.02 8.50 -3.35
CA PRO A 23 16.36 9.80 -3.42
C PRO A 23 15.74 10.10 -2.05
N GLY A 24 16.19 11.18 -1.41
CA GLY A 24 15.50 11.75 -0.26
C GLY A 24 14.19 12.34 -0.76
N GLY A 25 13.13 11.52 -0.80
CA GLY A 25 11.79 11.98 -1.12
C GLY A 25 11.31 12.99 -0.07
N SER A 26 10.43 13.91 -0.47
CA SER A 26 9.69 14.76 0.46
C SER A 26 9.02 13.88 1.53
N SER A 27 9.13 14.30 2.79
CA SER A 27 8.41 13.64 3.88
C SER A 27 6.91 13.75 3.60
N PRO A 28 6.12 12.66 3.68
CA PRO A 28 4.69 12.74 3.40
C PRO A 28 3.99 13.62 4.44
N ALA A 29 2.78 14.08 4.12
CA ALA A 29 1.93 14.78 5.07
C ALA A 29 1.41 13.82 6.16
N TRP A 30 2.27 13.47 7.12
CA TRP A 30 2.03 12.42 8.12
C TRP A 30 0.70 12.57 8.86
N ALA A 31 0.38 13.77 9.32
CA ALA A 31 -0.88 14.04 10.03
C ALA A 31 -2.12 13.78 9.15
N GLN A 32 -2.08 14.18 7.86
CA GLN A 32 -3.18 13.93 6.93
C GLN A 32 -3.30 12.43 6.61
N CYS A 33 -2.17 11.75 6.42
CA CYS A 33 -2.13 10.32 6.21
C CYS A 33 -2.65 9.54 7.44
N GLN A 34 -2.34 9.99 8.65
CA GLN A 34 -2.87 9.42 9.89
C GLN A 34 -4.39 9.56 9.97
N GLN A 35 -4.93 10.74 9.67
CA GLN A 35 -6.38 10.97 9.68
C GLN A 35 -7.11 10.08 8.67
N LEU A 36 -6.61 10.00 7.43
CA LEU A 36 -7.22 9.18 6.38
C LEU A 36 -7.07 7.68 6.64
N SER A 37 -5.90 7.23 7.11
CA SER A 37 -5.69 5.81 7.43
C SER A 37 -6.52 5.35 8.63
N GLN A 38 -6.75 6.22 9.62
CA GLN A 38 -7.67 5.95 10.71
C GLN A 38 -9.12 5.85 10.20
N LYS A 39 -9.54 6.76 9.31
CA LYS A 39 -10.85 6.69 8.64
C LYS A 39 -11.02 5.39 7.85
N LEU A 40 -9.96 4.95 7.14
CA LEU A 40 -9.96 3.68 6.40
C LEU A 40 -10.17 2.48 7.33
N CYS A 41 -9.54 2.46 8.51
CA CYS A 41 -9.80 1.41 9.50
C CYS A 41 -11.29 1.37 9.86
N THR A 42 -11.89 2.51 10.22
CA THR A 42 -13.32 2.58 10.55
C THR A 42 -14.21 2.08 9.40
N LEU A 43 -13.93 2.51 8.17
CA LEU A 43 -14.69 2.09 6.98
C LEU A 43 -14.51 0.62 6.65
N ALA A 44 -13.31 0.05 6.79
CA ALA A 44 -13.05 -1.36 6.51
C ALA A 44 -13.81 -2.30 7.47
N TRP A 45 -14.03 -1.87 8.72
CA TRP A 45 -14.86 -2.60 9.69
C TRP A 45 -16.35 -2.36 9.49
N SER A 46 -16.79 -1.15 9.11
CA SER A 46 -18.22 -0.86 8.90
C SER A 46 -18.76 -1.37 7.56
N ALA A 47 -17.90 -1.51 6.55
CA ALA A 47 -18.24 -2.09 5.25
C ALA A 47 -18.33 -3.62 5.27
N HIS A 48 -17.79 -4.25 6.31
CA HIS A 48 -17.87 -5.69 6.49
C HIS A 48 -19.26 -6.05 7.05
N PRO A 49 -20.08 -6.85 6.34
CA PRO A 49 -21.35 -7.26 6.89
C PRO A 49 -21.12 -8.10 8.16
N LEU A 50 -22.00 -7.93 9.15
CA LEU A 50 -22.06 -8.67 10.44
C LEU A 50 -22.37 -10.18 10.24
N VAL A 51 -21.90 -10.78 9.15
CA VAL A 51 -21.89 -12.23 8.97
C VAL A 51 -20.82 -12.74 9.93
N GLY A 52 -21.27 -13.15 11.12
CA GLY A 52 -20.43 -13.57 12.22
C GLY A 52 -19.34 -14.51 11.74
N HIS A 53 -18.09 -14.16 12.04
CA HIS A 53 -16.86 -14.91 11.85
C HIS A 53 -17.03 -16.24 11.10
N MET A 54 -17.41 -16.18 9.81
CA MET A 54 -17.31 -17.36 8.97
C MET A 54 -15.81 -17.49 8.75
N ASP A 55 -15.20 -18.44 9.44
CA ASP A 55 -13.85 -18.90 9.14
C ASP A 55 -13.91 -19.62 7.80
N LEU A 56 -13.91 -18.82 6.74
CA LEU A 56 -13.85 -19.27 5.35
C LEU A 56 -12.41 -19.69 5.02
N ARG A 57 -11.86 -20.61 5.82
CA ARG A 57 -10.64 -21.33 5.46
C ARG A 57 -11.02 -22.39 4.44
N GLU A 58 -10.66 -22.14 3.20
CA GLU A 58 -10.70 -23.16 2.15
C GLU A 58 -9.32 -23.82 2.06
N GLU A 59 -9.26 -25.12 1.77
CA GLU A 59 -8.02 -25.91 1.63
C GLU A 59 -7.07 -25.42 0.52
N GLY A 60 -7.46 -24.40 -0.27
CA GLY A 60 -6.65 -23.77 -1.32
C GLY A 60 -6.27 -22.30 -1.08
N ASP A 61 -6.48 -21.75 0.13
CA ASP A 61 -6.19 -20.34 0.44
C ASP A 61 -4.68 -20.01 0.31
N GLU A 62 -3.79 -21.01 0.48
CA GLU A 62 -2.34 -20.83 0.44
C GLU A 62 -1.83 -20.37 -0.94
N GLU A 63 -2.43 -20.83 -2.03
CA GLU A 63 -2.01 -20.42 -3.38
C GLU A 63 -2.45 -18.98 -3.70
N THR A 64 -3.67 -18.61 -3.32
CA THR A 64 -4.26 -17.28 -3.60
C THR A 64 -3.73 -16.15 -2.71
N THR A 65 -3.14 -16.46 -1.55
CA THR A 65 -2.51 -15.45 -0.68
C THR A 65 -1.25 -14.83 -1.28
N ASN A 66 -0.57 -15.54 -2.21
CA ASN A 66 0.64 -15.05 -2.86
C ASN A 66 0.39 -13.87 -3.82
N ASP A 67 -0.83 -13.78 -4.36
CA ASP A 67 -1.19 -12.74 -5.34
C ASP A 67 -1.66 -11.43 -4.68
N VAL A 68 -1.98 -11.47 -3.38
CA VAL A 68 -2.41 -10.29 -2.62
C VAL A 68 -1.20 -9.62 -1.98
N PRO A 69 -0.98 -8.30 -2.18
CA PRO A 69 0.13 -7.61 -1.57
C PRO A 69 -0.06 -7.51 -0.05
N HIS A 70 0.92 -8.03 0.68
CA HIS A 70 1.04 -7.90 2.13
C HIS A 70 2.20 -6.98 2.49
N ILE A 71 2.13 -6.36 3.67
CA ILE A 71 3.29 -5.70 4.27
C ILE A 71 4.07 -6.77 5.03
N GLN A 72 5.19 -7.20 4.46
CA GLN A 72 5.99 -8.30 4.95
C GLN A 72 7.09 -7.85 5.92
N CYS A 73 7.67 -8.82 6.62
CA CYS A 73 8.93 -8.59 7.33
C CYS A 73 10.01 -8.17 6.32
N GLY A 74 10.70 -7.06 6.60
CA GLY A 74 11.73 -6.51 5.70
C GLY A 74 11.24 -5.42 4.75
N ASP A 75 9.94 -5.13 4.69
CA ASP A 75 9.40 -3.99 3.93
C ASP A 75 9.66 -2.63 4.62
N GLY A 76 10.33 -2.62 5.79
CA GLY A 76 10.72 -1.41 6.51
C GLY A 76 9.57 -0.67 7.20
N CYS A 77 8.43 -1.32 7.41
CA CYS A 77 7.27 -0.75 8.10
C CYS A 77 7.29 -0.94 9.63
N ASP A 78 8.35 -1.53 10.17
CA ASP A 78 8.61 -1.52 11.61
C ASP A 78 9.17 -0.15 12.05
N PRO A 79 9.05 0.23 13.33
CA PRO A 79 9.48 1.56 13.80
C PRO A 79 10.94 1.91 13.48
N GLN A 80 11.83 0.92 13.49
CA GLN A 80 13.24 1.14 13.17
C GLN A 80 13.43 1.38 11.66
N GLY A 81 12.81 0.54 10.82
CA GLY A 81 12.80 0.73 9.37
C GLY A 81 12.23 2.09 8.93
N LEU A 82 11.16 2.55 9.59
CA LEU A 82 10.56 3.88 9.33
C LEU A 82 11.52 5.02 9.66
N ARG A 83 12.28 4.91 10.74
CA ARG A 83 13.29 5.90 11.14
C ARG A 83 14.47 5.94 10.19
N ASP A 84 14.92 4.76 9.73
CA ASP A 84 16.09 4.62 8.88
C ASP A 84 15.80 5.10 7.45
N ASN A 85 14.71 4.61 6.85
CA ASN A 85 14.22 5.08 5.56
C ASN A 85 12.75 4.67 5.34
N SER A 86 11.82 5.59 5.59
CA SER A 86 10.38 5.35 5.42
C SER A 86 9.94 5.08 3.97
N GLN A 87 10.75 5.42 2.96
CA GLN A 87 10.32 5.35 1.55
C GLN A 87 9.96 3.93 1.10
N PHE A 88 10.69 2.91 1.57
CA PHE A 88 10.38 1.51 1.24
C PHE A 88 8.99 1.12 1.75
N CYS A 89 8.70 1.44 3.01
CA CYS A 89 7.39 1.17 3.59
C CYS A 89 6.27 1.95 2.90
N LEU A 90 6.47 3.25 2.64
CA LEU A 90 5.47 4.09 1.97
C LEU A 90 5.17 3.60 0.55
N GLN A 91 6.18 3.12 -0.17
CA GLN A 91 6.01 2.50 -1.48
C GLN A 91 5.15 1.23 -1.40
N ARG A 92 5.41 0.36 -0.40
CA ARG A 92 4.63 -0.85 -0.16
C ARG A 92 3.18 -0.56 0.23
N ILE A 93 2.97 0.43 1.08
CA ILE A 93 1.62 0.89 1.43
C ILE A 93 0.90 1.42 0.18
N ARG A 94 1.55 2.25 -0.65
CA ARG A 94 0.91 2.76 -1.87
C ARG A 94 0.56 1.62 -2.84
N GLN A 95 1.43 0.63 -3.01
CA GLN A 95 1.16 -0.55 -3.84
C GLN A 95 -0.09 -1.30 -3.37
N GLY A 96 -0.20 -1.56 -2.07
CA GLY A 96 -1.38 -2.22 -1.50
C GLY A 96 -2.65 -1.38 -1.63
N LEU A 97 -2.58 -0.06 -1.42
CA LEU A 97 -3.74 0.83 -1.60
C LEU A 97 -4.28 0.79 -3.03
N ILE A 98 -3.41 0.87 -4.04
CA ILE A 98 -3.81 0.80 -5.46
C ILE A 98 -4.38 -0.58 -5.78
N PHE A 99 -3.81 -1.65 -5.22
CA PHE A 99 -4.34 -3.00 -5.40
C PHE A 99 -5.78 -3.13 -4.90
N TYR A 100 -6.04 -2.71 -3.66
CA TYR A 100 -7.38 -2.80 -3.08
C TYR A 100 -8.37 -1.83 -3.73
N GLU A 101 -7.93 -0.66 -4.16
CA GLU A 101 -8.75 0.28 -4.94
C GLU A 101 -9.26 -0.39 -6.23
N LYS A 102 -8.37 -0.99 -7.03
CA LYS A 102 -8.76 -1.76 -8.22
C LYS A 102 -9.69 -2.94 -7.91
N LEU A 103 -9.46 -3.67 -6.81
CA LEU A 103 -10.36 -4.76 -6.40
C LEU A 103 -11.75 -4.24 -6.05
N LEU A 104 -11.85 -3.14 -5.29
CA LEU A 104 -13.14 -2.55 -4.92
C LEU A 104 -13.86 -1.91 -6.12
N GLY A 105 -13.14 -1.53 -7.17
CA GLY A 105 -13.70 -1.06 -8.44
C GLY A 105 -14.08 -2.19 -9.43
N SER A 106 -13.79 -3.45 -9.11
CA SER A 106 -14.02 -4.59 -10.01
C SER A 106 -15.47 -5.10 -10.00
N ASP A 107 -15.78 -6.07 -10.88
CA ASP A 107 -17.07 -6.76 -10.93
C ASP A 107 -17.39 -7.49 -9.62
N ILE A 108 -16.38 -7.79 -8.79
CA ILE A 108 -16.57 -8.38 -7.47
C ILE A 108 -17.50 -7.50 -6.62
N PHE A 109 -17.30 -6.18 -6.61
CA PHE A 109 -18.08 -5.25 -5.79
C PHE A 109 -19.15 -4.47 -6.58
N THR A 110 -18.96 -4.30 -7.89
CA THR A 110 -19.92 -3.57 -8.76
C THR A 110 -20.96 -4.49 -9.42
N GLY A 111 -20.64 -5.77 -9.61
CA GLY A 111 -21.55 -6.77 -10.15
C GLY A 111 -22.59 -7.27 -9.13
N GLU A 112 -23.54 -8.08 -9.61
CA GLU A 112 -24.59 -8.65 -8.76
C GLU A 112 -24.04 -9.54 -7.62
N PRO A 113 -24.56 -9.44 -6.39
CA PRO A 113 -25.56 -8.47 -5.91
C PRO A 113 -24.99 -7.05 -5.84
N SER A 114 -25.62 -6.09 -6.51
CA SER A 114 -25.07 -4.74 -6.64
C SER A 114 -25.06 -3.98 -5.32
N LEU A 115 -23.98 -3.25 -5.07
CA LEU A 115 -23.85 -2.33 -3.94
C LEU A 115 -24.16 -0.91 -4.40
N LEU A 116 -24.83 -0.12 -3.56
CA LEU A 116 -25.06 1.29 -3.84
C LEU A 116 -23.73 2.07 -3.79
N PRO A 117 -23.54 3.08 -4.65
CA PRO A 117 -22.31 3.88 -4.67
C PRO A 117 -22.06 4.64 -3.37
N ASP A 118 -23.12 5.06 -2.65
CA ASP A 118 -23.00 5.74 -1.36
C ASP A 118 -22.83 4.79 -0.16
N SER A 119 -22.72 3.48 -0.43
CA SER A 119 -22.48 2.48 0.61
C SER A 119 -21.12 2.69 1.31
N PRO A 120 -20.91 2.09 2.51
CA PRO A 120 -19.62 2.11 3.17
C PRO A 120 -18.46 1.63 2.28
N VAL A 121 -18.72 0.69 1.36
CA VAL A 121 -17.73 0.19 0.38
C VAL A 121 -17.34 1.29 -0.62
N GLY A 122 -18.30 2.08 -1.11
CA GLY A 122 -18.00 3.20 -2.01
C GLY A 122 -17.17 4.29 -1.34
N GLN A 123 -17.49 4.62 -0.08
CA GLN A 123 -16.69 5.55 0.72
C GLN A 123 -15.29 4.99 1.03
N LEU A 124 -15.17 3.69 1.24
CA LEU A 124 -13.91 2.98 1.43
C LEU A 124 -13.05 3.08 0.17
N HIS A 125 -13.61 2.79 -1.00
CA HIS A 125 -12.93 2.95 -2.30
C HIS A 125 -12.41 4.38 -2.51
N ALA A 126 -13.26 5.40 -2.30
CA ALA A 126 -12.84 6.80 -2.42
C ALA A 126 -11.74 7.19 -1.42
N SER A 127 -11.80 6.65 -0.19
CA SER A 127 -10.78 6.93 0.83
C SER A 127 -9.45 6.24 0.53
N LEU A 128 -9.45 5.05 -0.09
CA LEU A 128 -8.23 4.37 -0.54
C LEU A 128 -7.53 5.18 -1.62
N LEU A 129 -8.30 5.66 -2.61
CA LEU A 129 -7.79 6.53 -3.65
C LEU A 129 -7.18 7.82 -3.07
N GLY A 130 -7.90 8.49 -2.16
CA GLY A 130 -7.41 9.71 -1.51
C GLY A 130 -6.09 9.51 -0.76
N LEU A 131 -5.95 8.43 0.02
CA LEU A 131 -4.69 8.14 0.70
C LEU A 131 -3.57 7.78 -0.28
N SER A 132 -3.87 7.03 -1.36
CA SER A 132 -2.86 6.67 -2.37
C SER A 132 -2.29 7.89 -3.11
N GLN A 133 -3.12 8.93 -3.30
CA GLN A 133 -2.72 10.20 -3.90
C GLN A 133 -1.83 11.03 -2.97
N LEU A 134 -2.11 11.05 -1.66
CA LEU A 134 -1.24 11.72 -0.69
C LEU A 134 0.17 11.12 -0.59
N LEU A 135 0.32 9.86 -0.96
CA LEU A 135 1.61 9.16 -0.97
C LEU A 135 2.38 9.30 -2.29
N GLN A 136 1.84 10.02 -3.27
CA GLN A 136 2.51 10.22 -4.56
C GLN A 136 3.49 11.39 -4.46
N PRO A 137 4.82 11.18 -4.62
CA PRO A 137 5.77 12.29 -4.59
C PRO A 137 5.63 13.16 -5.84
N GLU A 138 5.79 14.48 -5.70
CA GLU A 138 5.92 15.36 -6.85
C GLU A 138 7.10 14.91 -7.73
N GLY A 139 6.83 14.70 -9.03
CA GLY A 139 7.85 14.38 -10.02
C GLY A 139 8.25 12.90 -10.14
N HIS A 140 7.75 12.01 -9.28
CA HIS A 140 7.98 10.58 -9.42
C HIS A 140 6.73 9.88 -9.98
N HIS A 141 6.74 9.62 -11.28
CA HIS A 141 5.95 8.55 -11.86
C HIS A 141 6.55 7.24 -11.32
N TRP A 142 6.19 6.83 -10.10
CA TRP A 142 6.40 5.42 -9.73
C TRP A 142 5.65 4.67 -10.80
N GLU A 143 6.38 3.93 -11.64
CA GLU A 143 5.80 3.08 -12.66
C GLU A 143 4.68 2.33 -11.97
N THR A 144 3.45 2.64 -12.37
CA THR A 144 2.28 1.95 -11.88
C THR A 144 2.50 0.53 -12.34
N GLN A 145 3.12 -0.30 -11.48
CA GLN A 145 3.21 -1.73 -11.71
C GLN A 145 1.80 -2.11 -12.12
N GLN A 146 1.68 -2.62 -13.35
CA GLN A 146 0.39 -2.96 -13.93
C GLN A 146 -0.15 -4.11 -13.10
N ILE A 147 -0.80 -3.78 -11.98
CA ILE A 147 -1.58 -4.72 -11.20
C ILE A 147 -2.67 -5.16 -12.17
N PRO A 148 -2.64 -6.43 -12.62
CA PRO A 148 -3.61 -6.92 -13.58
C PRO A 148 -5.00 -6.71 -13.03
N SER A 149 -5.94 -6.35 -13.90
CA SER A 149 -7.34 -6.36 -13.50
C SER A 149 -7.72 -7.78 -13.07
N PRO A 150 -8.45 -7.94 -11.96
CA PRO A 150 -8.90 -9.27 -11.54
C PRO A 150 -9.71 -9.93 -12.66
N SER A 151 -9.57 -11.25 -12.79
CA SER A 151 -10.38 -12.03 -13.72
C SER A 151 -11.86 -11.94 -13.34
N PRO A 152 -12.79 -11.99 -14.33
CA PRO A 152 -14.22 -11.91 -14.06
C PRO A 152 -14.68 -13.02 -13.12
N SER A 153 -15.52 -12.66 -12.15
CA SER A 153 -16.00 -13.53 -11.09
C SER A 153 -17.45 -13.98 -11.30
N GLN A 154 -17.79 -15.21 -10.89
CA GLN A 154 -19.17 -15.69 -10.93
C GLN A 154 -20.00 -15.07 -9.79
N PRO A 155 -21.29 -14.72 -9.99
CA PRO A 155 -22.10 -14.03 -8.97
C PRO A 155 -22.13 -14.72 -7.60
N TRP A 156 -22.15 -16.05 -7.56
CA TRP A 156 -22.14 -16.82 -6.30
C TRP A 156 -20.80 -16.75 -5.55
N GLN A 157 -19.68 -16.59 -6.26
CA GLN A 157 -18.34 -16.44 -5.67
C GLN A 157 -18.14 -15.04 -5.08
N ARG A 158 -18.82 -14.03 -5.63
CA ARG A 158 -18.60 -12.62 -5.27
C ARG A 158 -18.83 -12.34 -3.80
N LEU A 159 -19.86 -12.90 -3.19
CA LEU A 159 -20.16 -12.66 -1.78
C LEU A 159 -19.01 -13.15 -0.87
N LEU A 160 -18.48 -14.33 -1.18
CA LEU A 160 -17.34 -14.92 -0.49
C LEU A 160 -16.06 -14.11 -0.72
N LEU A 161 -15.78 -13.74 -1.96
CA LEU A 161 -14.61 -12.93 -2.33
C LEU A 161 -14.64 -11.55 -1.65
N ARG A 162 -15.79 -10.87 -1.63
CA ARG A 162 -15.96 -9.59 -0.92
C ARG A 162 -15.54 -9.71 0.54
N PHE A 163 -15.98 -10.77 1.20
CA PHE A 163 -15.66 -11.01 2.60
C PHE A 163 -14.15 -11.26 2.81
N LYS A 164 -13.54 -12.15 2.02
CA LYS A 164 -12.09 -12.42 2.08
C LYS A 164 -11.27 -11.15 1.81
N ILE A 165 -11.62 -10.38 0.78
CA ILE A 165 -10.94 -9.13 0.41
C ILE A 165 -11.07 -8.09 1.52
N LEU A 166 -12.26 -7.86 2.07
CA LEU A 166 -12.45 -6.88 3.14
C LEU A 166 -11.71 -7.29 4.41
N ARG A 167 -11.66 -8.57 4.75
CA ARG A 167 -10.88 -9.08 5.89
C ARG A 167 -9.38 -8.88 5.68
N SER A 168 -8.86 -9.19 4.49
CA SER A 168 -7.46 -8.94 4.14
C SER A 168 -7.14 -7.44 4.19
N LEU A 169 -8.04 -6.61 3.67
CA LEU A 169 -7.91 -5.16 3.71
C LEU A 169 -7.86 -4.61 5.15
N GLN A 170 -8.68 -5.13 6.07
CA GLN A 170 -8.65 -4.74 7.49
C GLN A 170 -7.27 -4.93 8.11
N ALA A 171 -6.61 -6.06 7.85
CA ALA A 171 -5.27 -6.32 8.34
C ALA A 171 -4.25 -5.33 7.73
N PHE A 172 -4.34 -5.11 6.42
CA PHE A 172 -3.48 -4.17 5.70
C PHE A 172 -3.62 -2.72 6.22
N VAL A 173 -4.84 -2.18 6.29
CA VAL A 173 -5.05 -0.79 6.73
C VAL A 173 -4.70 -0.59 8.20
N ALA A 174 -4.81 -1.62 9.03
CA ALA A 174 -4.38 -1.55 10.42
C ALA A 174 -2.86 -1.34 10.52
N VAL A 175 -2.06 -2.00 9.68
CA VAL A 175 -0.61 -1.78 9.64
C VAL A 175 -0.31 -0.36 9.12
N ALA A 176 -0.94 0.05 8.01
CA ALA A 176 -0.77 1.39 7.46
C ALA A 176 -1.12 2.49 8.49
N ALA A 177 -2.23 2.35 9.22
CA ALA A 177 -2.61 3.30 10.26
C ALA A 177 -1.59 3.41 11.39
N ARG A 178 -0.98 2.29 11.82
CA ARG A 178 0.11 2.32 12.80
C ARG A 178 1.35 3.02 12.26
N VAL A 179 1.71 2.77 11.01
CA VAL A 179 2.84 3.45 10.33
C VAL A 179 2.62 4.95 10.33
N PHE A 180 1.45 5.42 9.88
CA PHE A 180 1.18 6.85 9.81
C PHE A 180 1.03 7.51 11.18
N ALA A 181 0.43 6.83 12.15
CA ALA A 181 0.37 7.33 13.53
C ALA A 181 1.77 7.46 14.15
N HIS A 182 2.64 6.47 13.93
CA HIS A 182 4.02 6.52 14.40
C HIS A 182 4.81 7.64 13.71
N GLY A 183 4.73 7.72 12.38
CA GLY A 183 5.39 8.78 11.62
C GLY A 183 4.89 10.17 12.01
N ALA A 184 3.59 10.34 12.22
CA ALA A 184 3.03 11.60 12.71
C ALA A 184 3.60 12.01 14.08
N ALA A 185 3.78 11.04 14.99
CA ALA A 185 4.27 11.28 16.34
C ALA A 185 5.80 11.45 16.45
N THR A 186 6.58 10.93 15.50
CA THR A 186 8.04 10.80 15.65
C THR A 186 8.87 11.35 14.49
N LEU A 187 8.27 11.53 13.31
CA LEU A 187 8.96 11.95 12.07
C LEU A 187 8.42 13.29 11.53
N SER A 188 7.35 13.83 12.11
CA SER A 188 6.91 15.20 11.82
C SER A 188 7.87 16.21 12.46
N PRO A 189 8.33 17.23 11.71
CA PRO A 189 9.21 18.28 12.25
C PRO A 189 8.50 19.20 13.26
#